data_AF-A0AAU0K8S5-F1
#
_entry.id   AF-A0AAU0K8S5-F1
#
_cell.length_a   1.000
_cell.length_b   1.000
_cell.length_c   1.000
_cell.angle_alpha   90.00
_cell.angle_beta   90.00
_cell.angle_gamma   90.00
#
_symmetry.space_group_name_H-M   'P 1'
#
loop_
_entity.id
_entity.type
_entity.pdbx_description
1 polymer ?
#
loop_
_entity_poly.entity_id
_entity_poly.type
_entity_poly.pdbx_seq_one_letter_code
_entity_poly.pdbx_strand_id
1 'polypeptide(L)'
;MSGKKVAAVVLAMSVSCAAAFAATKSEISVISREEGSGTRGAFIELFGVQQKDAGGKKVDMTTDNADITNSTSVMMTMVAGNPSAIGYASMGSLKKADVKALAIGGAAATVENIRTGDYKIARPFNVAAKGQLRPAAQAFLNFIMSAQGQKVVADNGYIAVNEKAVPFAAKRVVGKVVVAGSSSITPIMEKLKEAYLLVNPAAEIEVQMSDSTTGMTSAISGICDLGMASRGLKESELKAGLTPIVIAMDGIAVIVNKANELEGLTVEQVRDIYTGKTENWEALK
;
A
#
# COMPACT_ATOMS: atom_id res chain seq x y z
N MET A 1 -0.96 15.40 80.84
CA MET A 1 -0.12 14.26 80.41
C MET A 1 -0.97 13.33 79.56
N SER A 2 -0.37 12.77 78.50
CA SER A 2 -0.93 11.78 77.56
C SER A 2 -1.70 12.32 76.35
N GLY A 3 -0.95 12.79 75.34
CA GLY A 3 -1.40 12.89 73.96
C GLY A 3 -0.92 11.67 73.18
N LYS A 4 -1.84 10.89 72.61
CA LYS A 4 -1.55 9.75 71.73
C LYS A 4 -1.05 10.28 70.39
N LYS A 5 0.18 9.91 70.00
CA LYS A 5 0.68 10.08 68.62
C LYS A 5 0.17 8.93 67.78
N VAL A 6 -0.63 9.25 66.76
CA VAL A 6 -1.04 8.32 65.71
C VAL A 6 0.00 8.43 64.60
N ALA A 7 0.75 7.35 64.35
CA ALA A 7 1.66 7.27 63.21
C ALA A 7 0.88 6.74 62.00
N ALA A 8 0.66 7.60 61.00
CA ALA A 8 0.16 7.18 59.71
C ALA A 8 1.32 6.61 58.90
N VAL A 9 1.29 5.30 58.66
CA VAL A 9 2.15 4.64 57.67
C VAL A 9 1.55 4.91 56.30
N VAL A 10 2.18 5.79 55.53
CA VAL A 10 1.91 5.94 54.10
C VAL A 10 2.67 4.83 53.37
N LEU A 11 1.94 3.80 52.94
CA LEU A 11 2.46 2.77 52.04
C LEU A 11 2.55 3.39 50.64
N ALA A 12 3.73 3.86 50.25
CA ALA A 12 4.00 4.28 48.89
C ALA A 12 4.05 3.05 47.98
N MET A 13 2.97 2.77 47.24
CA MET A 13 3.03 1.90 46.07
C MET A 13 3.78 2.63 44.96
N SER A 14 5.10 2.46 44.93
CA SER A 14 5.91 2.77 43.76
C SER A 14 5.73 1.65 42.73
N VAL A 15 4.66 1.76 41.91
CA VAL A 15 4.64 1.03 40.64
C VAL A 15 5.72 1.68 39.78
N SER A 16 6.82 0.96 39.56
CA SER A 16 7.93 1.45 38.76
C SER A 16 7.46 1.69 37.33
N CYS A 17 7.51 2.95 36.88
CA CYS A 17 7.25 3.37 35.50
C CYS A 17 8.03 2.54 34.45
N ALA A 18 9.18 1.97 34.83
CA ALA A 18 10.00 1.12 33.96
C ALA A 18 9.34 -0.22 33.56
N ALA A 19 8.51 -0.83 34.42
CA ALA A 19 7.82 -2.09 34.09
C ALA A 19 6.64 -1.86 33.12
N ALA A 20 5.95 -0.73 33.25
CA ALA A 20 4.90 -0.32 32.31
C ALA A 20 5.47 0.06 30.92
N PHE A 21 6.71 0.58 30.86
CA PHE A 21 7.40 0.87 29.61
C PHE A 21 8.01 -0.36 28.92
N ALA A 22 8.30 -1.44 29.64
CA ALA A 22 8.80 -2.68 29.06
C ALA A 22 7.66 -3.55 28.48
N ALA A 23 6.47 -3.54 29.11
CA ALA A 23 5.31 -4.31 28.66
C ALA A 23 4.75 -3.84 27.29
N THR A 24 4.89 -2.57 26.94
CA THR A 24 4.37 -1.99 25.68
C THR A 24 5.23 -2.33 24.44
N LYS A 25 6.47 -2.79 24.63
CA LYS A 25 7.39 -3.12 23.51
C LYS A 25 7.06 -4.47 22.88
N SER A 26 6.35 -5.35 23.60
CA SER A 26 5.99 -6.69 23.12
C SER A 26 4.63 -6.75 22.43
N GLU A 27 3.69 -5.85 22.72
CA GLU A 27 2.40 -5.81 22.02
C GLU A 27 2.55 -5.38 20.57
N ILE A 28 1.71 -5.91 19.68
CA ILE A 28 1.72 -5.56 18.27
C ILE A 28 0.70 -4.45 18.02
N SER A 29 1.17 -3.30 17.56
CA SER A 29 0.31 -2.23 17.05
C SER A 29 0.07 -2.47 15.56
N VAL A 30 -1.11 -3.01 15.22
CA VAL A 30 -1.49 -3.26 13.83
C VAL A 30 -1.94 -1.95 13.19
N ILE A 31 -1.30 -1.58 12.09
CA ILE A 31 -1.73 -0.46 11.25
C ILE A 31 -2.28 -1.02 9.94
N SER A 32 -3.49 -0.61 9.60
CA SER A 32 -4.19 -0.99 8.37
C SER A 32 -4.64 0.24 7.58
N ARG A 33 -5.10 0.00 6.36
CA ARG A 33 -5.53 1.03 5.43
C ARG A 33 -7.04 1.25 5.48
N GLU A 34 -7.47 2.41 5.02
CA GLU A 34 -8.87 2.81 4.91
C GLU A 34 -9.71 1.85 4.05
N GLU A 35 -11.02 1.82 4.30
CA GLU A 35 -11.95 1.17 3.37
C GLU A 35 -11.85 1.83 1.99
N GLY A 36 -11.87 1.02 0.93
CA GLY A 36 -11.67 1.49 -0.44
C GLY A 36 -10.22 1.45 -0.91
N SER A 37 -9.25 1.33 0.00
CA SER A 37 -7.83 1.15 -0.31
C SER A 37 -7.60 -0.10 -1.18
N GLY A 38 -6.95 0.09 -2.33
CA GLY A 38 -6.51 -1.03 -3.14
C GLY A 38 -5.43 -1.87 -2.47
N THR A 39 -4.62 -1.24 -1.61
CA THR A 39 -3.58 -1.93 -0.82
C THR A 39 -4.17 -2.81 0.25
N ARG A 40 -5.17 -2.32 1.00
CA ARG A 40 -5.92 -3.19 1.91
C ARG A 40 -6.55 -4.35 1.15
N GLY A 41 -7.28 -4.07 0.07
CA GLY A 41 -7.99 -5.09 -0.70
C GLY A 41 -7.07 -6.20 -1.20
N ALA A 42 -5.92 -5.84 -1.78
CA ALA A 42 -4.94 -6.83 -2.22
C ALA A 42 -4.25 -7.53 -1.04
N PHE A 43 -3.91 -6.81 0.03
CA PHE A 43 -3.27 -7.37 1.22
C PHE A 43 -4.13 -8.45 1.88
N ILE A 44 -5.41 -8.14 2.17
CA ILE A 44 -6.28 -9.08 2.87
C ILE A 44 -6.57 -10.34 2.05
N GLU A 45 -6.60 -10.22 0.72
CA GLU A 45 -6.74 -11.36 -0.18
C GLU A 45 -5.47 -12.21 -0.22
N LEU A 46 -4.31 -11.59 -0.44
CA LEU A 46 -3.04 -12.29 -0.63
C LEU A 46 -2.51 -12.97 0.65
N PHE A 47 -2.80 -12.40 1.82
CA PHE A 47 -2.45 -13.00 3.11
C PHE A 47 -3.57 -13.88 3.69
N GLY A 48 -4.75 -13.97 3.05
CA GLY A 48 -5.87 -14.75 3.56
C GLY A 48 -6.49 -14.20 4.86
N VAL A 49 -6.33 -12.90 5.12
CA VAL A 49 -7.07 -12.18 6.17
C VAL A 49 -8.55 -12.11 5.80
N GLN A 50 -8.85 -11.98 4.51
CA GLN A 50 -10.22 -12.10 4.01
C GLN A 50 -10.64 -13.58 3.99
N GLN A 51 -11.68 -13.92 4.73
CA GLN A 51 -12.19 -15.29 4.87
C GLN A 51 -13.65 -15.39 4.44
N LYS A 52 -14.12 -16.59 4.10
CA LYS A 52 -15.53 -16.80 3.78
C LYS A 52 -16.33 -17.00 5.07
N ASP A 53 -17.44 -16.28 5.19
CA ASP A 53 -18.44 -16.56 6.22
C ASP A 53 -19.23 -17.85 5.90
N ALA A 54 -20.17 -18.22 6.78
CA ALA A 54 -21.01 -19.41 6.60
C ALA A 54 -21.86 -19.37 5.31
N GLY A 55 -22.11 -18.18 4.76
CA GLY A 55 -22.82 -17.98 3.49
C GLY A 55 -21.89 -17.96 2.28
N GLY A 56 -20.59 -18.19 2.45
CA GLY A 56 -19.60 -18.17 1.39
C GLY A 56 -19.18 -16.76 0.94
N LYS A 57 -19.68 -15.70 1.60
CA LYS A 57 -19.31 -14.32 1.30
C LYS A 57 -17.94 -14.03 1.91
N LYS A 58 -17.07 -13.40 1.12
CA LYS A 58 -15.75 -12.96 1.59
C LYS A 58 -15.91 -11.76 2.56
N VAL A 59 -15.38 -11.90 3.77
CA VAL A 59 -15.40 -10.91 4.86
C VAL A 59 -13.96 -10.57 5.23
N ASP A 60 -13.68 -9.28 5.38
CA ASP A 60 -12.39 -8.80 5.88
C ASP A 60 -12.32 -9.05 7.39
N MET A 61 -11.40 -9.93 7.83
CA MET A 61 -11.21 -10.26 9.24
C MET A 61 -10.09 -9.44 9.90
N THR A 62 -9.73 -8.29 9.33
CA THR A 62 -8.78 -7.36 9.96
C THR A 62 -9.27 -7.02 11.37
N THR A 63 -8.40 -7.15 12.37
CA THR A 63 -8.71 -6.87 13.77
C THR A 63 -9.29 -5.47 13.97
N ASP A 64 -10.30 -5.35 14.83
CA ASP A 64 -10.93 -4.07 15.20
C ASP A 64 -9.97 -3.16 15.98
N ASN A 65 -8.88 -3.74 16.53
CA ASN A 65 -7.81 -3.00 17.21
C ASN A 65 -6.82 -2.32 16.24
N ALA A 66 -6.99 -2.47 14.93
CA ALA A 66 -6.07 -1.89 13.96
C ALA A 66 -6.27 -0.38 13.82
N ASP A 67 -5.17 0.38 13.95
CA ASP A 67 -5.16 1.80 13.61
C ASP A 67 -5.32 1.98 12.09
N ILE A 68 -6.21 2.87 11.68
CA ILE A 68 -6.53 3.08 10.26
C ILE A 68 -5.86 4.35 9.73
N THR A 69 -5.17 4.21 8.60
CA THR A 69 -4.57 5.32 7.86
C THR A 69 -5.00 5.36 6.40
N ASN A 70 -5.07 6.54 5.79
CA ASN A 70 -5.64 6.74 4.47
C ASN A 70 -4.63 6.78 3.31
N SER A 71 -3.32 6.63 3.59
CA SER A 71 -2.30 6.77 2.55
C SER A 71 -1.05 5.94 2.80
N THR A 72 -0.32 5.67 1.72
CA THR A 72 0.97 4.97 1.79
C THR A 72 2.00 5.76 2.60
N SER A 73 2.04 7.09 2.46
CA SER A 73 2.99 7.94 3.19
C SER A 73 2.72 7.97 4.69
N VAL A 74 1.45 8.17 5.10
CA VAL A 74 1.09 8.21 6.52
C VAL A 74 1.30 6.85 7.17
N MET A 75 1.00 5.74 6.48
CA MET A 75 1.35 4.38 6.93
C MET A 75 2.83 4.25 7.27
N MET A 76 3.73 4.65 6.36
CA MET A 76 5.17 4.57 6.59
C MET A 76 5.61 5.46 7.77
N THR A 77 5.03 6.66 7.91
CA THR A 77 5.32 7.56 9.04
C THR A 77 4.89 6.96 10.37
N MET A 78 3.69 6.38 10.45
CA MET A 78 3.19 5.77 11.70
C MET A 78 4.04 4.57 12.11
N VAL A 79 4.42 3.71 11.16
CA VAL A 79 5.31 2.56 11.44
C VAL A 79 6.71 3.03 11.87
N ALA A 80 7.27 4.04 11.21
CA ALA A 80 8.57 4.60 11.58
C ALA A 80 8.57 5.24 12.97
N GLY A 81 7.44 5.82 13.40
CA GLY A 81 7.30 6.46 14.72
C GLY A 81 6.97 5.51 15.87
N ASN A 82 6.59 4.26 15.60
CA ASN A 82 6.12 3.31 16.62
C ASN A 82 6.92 1.99 16.59
N PRO A 83 7.82 1.74 17.57
CA PRO A 83 8.60 0.50 17.67
C PRO A 83 7.80 -0.80 17.68
N SER A 84 6.54 -0.73 18.11
CA SER A 84 5.62 -1.87 18.21
C SER A 84 4.77 -2.07 16.94
N ALA A 85 4.87 -1.17 15.96
CA ALA A 85 3.98 -1.16 14.82
C ALA A 85 4.37 -2.14 13.70
N ILE A 86 3.33 -2.71 13.10
CA ILE A 86 3.38 -3.41 11.82
C ILE A 86 2.42 -2.76 10.84
N GLY A 87 2.86 -2.61 9.60
CA GLY A 87 2.08 -2.05 8.50
C GLY A 87 2.37 -2.78 7.21
N TYR A 88 1.75 -2.31 6.13
CA TYR A 88 2.05 -2.78 4.77
C TYR A 88 2.04 -1.63 3.77
N ALA A 89 2.97 -1.68 2.81
CA ALA A 89 3.14 -0.62 1.82
C ALA A 89 3.56 -1.18 0.45
N SER A 90 3.39 -0.36 -0.59
CA SER A 90 3.95 -0.65 -1.92
C SER A 90 5.47 -0.70 -1.85
N MET A 91 6.06 -1.77 -2.39
CA MET A 91 7.50 -1.99 -2.45
C MET A 91 8.24 -0.81 -3.10
N GLY A 92 7.70 -0.25 -4.18
CA GLY A 92 8.31 0.88 -4.87
C GLY A 92 8.36 2.17 -4.03
N SER A 93 7.58 2.28 -2.95
CA SER A 93 7.60 3.43 -2.04
C SER A 93 8.70 3.36 -0.97
N LEU A 94 9.33 2.19 -0.77
CA LEU A 94 10.21 1.94 0.38
C LEU A 94 11.57 2.61 0.31
N LYS A 95 12.09 2.94 -0.88
CA LYS A 95 13.47 3.46 -1.07
C LYS A 95 13.78 4.72 -0.23
N LYS A 96 12.75 5.48 0.17
CA LYS A 96 12.88 6.72 0.95
C LYS A 96 12.25 6.63 2.34
N ALA A 97 11.82 5.44 2.75
CA ALA A 97 11.06 5.25 3.97
C ALA A 97 11.98 4.87 5.14
N ASP A 98 11.65 5.36 6.34
CA ASP A 98 12.39 5.07 7.57
C ASP A 98 11.82 3.84 8.29
N VAL A 99 11.59 2.76 7.54
CA VAL A 99 11.00 1.50 8.02
C VAL A 99 11.85 0.31 7.57
N LYS A 100 11.69 -0.83 8.23
CA LYS A 100 12.28 -2.11 7.81
C LYS A 100 11.22 -2.96 7.13
N ALA A 101 11.50 -3.48 5.94
CA ALA A 101 10.64 -4.47 5.28
C ALA A 101 11.05 -5.88 5.70
N LEU A 102 10.08 -6.68 6.12
CA LEU A 102 10.29 -8.07 6.52
C LEU A 102 10.30 -8.99 5.28
N ALA A 103 11.13 -10.03 5.31
CA ALA A 103 11.00 -11.14 4.37
C ALA A 103 9.69 -11.89 4.65
N ILE A 104 8.99 -12.33 3.60
CA ILE A 104 7.77 -13.13 3.72
C ILE A 104 8.03 -14.53 3.17
N GLY A 105 7.84 -15.55 4.01
CA GLY A 105 8.13 -16.94 3.64
C GLY A 105 9.60 -17.17 3.26
N GLY A 106 10.52 -16.40 3.84
CA GLY A 106 11.96 -16.46 3.55
C GLY A 106 12.43 -15.63 2.36
N ALA A 107 11.52 -14.96 1.63
CA ALA A 107 11.89 -14.12 0.49
C ALA A 107 11.68 -12.63 0.81
N ALA A 108 12.63 -11.77 0.44
CA ALA A 108 12.45 -10.32 0.49
C ALA A 108 11.51 -9.83 -0.63
N ALA A 109 10.78 -8.74 -0.39
CA ALA A 109 9.98 -8.06 -1.42
C ALA A 109 10.91 -7.35 -2.43
N THR A 110 11.32 -8.06 -3.48
CA THR A 110 12.17 -7.54 -4.55
C THR A 110 11.61 -7.87 -5.93
N VAL A 111 11.99 -7.09 -6.95
CA VAL A 111 11.62 -7.38 -8.35
C VAL A 111 12.07 -8.78 -8.78
N GLU A 112 13.26 -9.19 -8.36
CA GLU A 112 13.81 -10.52 -8.67
C GLU A 112 12.96 -11.63 -8.04
N ASN A 113 12.73 -11.58 -6.73
CA ASN A 113 11.98 -12.62 -6.02
C ASN A 113 10.51 -12.70 -6.48
N ILE A 114 9.91 -11.58 -6.91
CA ILE A 114 8.56 -11.62 -7.47
C ILE A 114 8.56 -12.27 -8.85
N ARG A 115 9.58 -12.02 -9.69
CA ARG A 115 9.71 -12.64 -11.02
C ARG A 115 9.98 -14.13 -10.95
N THR A 116 10.80 -14.58 -9.99
CA THR A 116 11.09 -16.01 -9.78
C THR A 116 9.94 -16.75 -9.08
N GLY A 117 9.04 -16.00 -8.43
CA GLY A 117 7.89 -16.56 -7.71
C GLY A 117 8.18 -16.88 -6.23
N ASP A 118 9.38 -16.57 -5.76
CA ASP A 118 9.79 -16.73 -4.35
C ASP A 118 9.02 -15.77 -3.44
N TYR A 119 8.70 -14.57 -3.94
CA TYR A 119 7.85 -13.59 -3.25
C TYR A 119 6.50 -13.44 -3.95
N LYS A 120 5.44 -14.03 -3.38
CA LYS A 120 4.12 -14.14 -4.02
C LYS A 120 3.18 -12.97 -3.73
N ILE A 121 3.53 -12.09 -2.80
CA ILE A 121 2.67 -10.99 -2.37
C ILE A 121 2.84 -9.81 -3.33
N ALA A 122 2.28 -9.95 -4.53
CA ALA A 122 2.34 -8.95 -5.59
C ALA A 122 0.96 -8.72 -6.21
N ARG A 123 0.76 -7.53 -6.77
CA ARG A 123 -0.53 -7.09 -7.34
C ARG A 123 -0.36 -6.23 -8.58
N PRO A 124 -1.39 -6.15 -9.44
CA PRO A 124 -1.38 -5.21 -10.54
C PRO A 124 -1.61 -3.77 -10.06
N PHE A 125 -0.86 -2.84 -10.66
CA PHE A 125 -1.24 -1.44 -10.71
C PHE A 125 -2.02 -1.20 -11.99
N ASN A 126 -3.31 -0.94 -11.83
CA ASN A 126 -4.22 -0.65 -12.93
C ASN A 126 -4.45 0.84 -13.07
N VAL A 127 -4.51 1.29 -14.32
CA VAL A 127 -5.32 2.45 -14.69
C VAL A 127 -6.59 1.96 -15.37
N ALA A 128 -7.67 2.74 -15.29
CA ALA A 128 -8.90 2.39 -15.97
C ALA A 128 -9.63 3.64 -16.48
N ALA A 129 -10.29 3.49 -17.63
CA ALA A 129 -11.13 4.51 -18.23
C ALA A 129 -12.49 3.93 -18.60
N LYS A 130 -13.49 4.81 -18.70
CA LYS A 130 -14.80 4.47 -19.22
C LYS A 130 -14.89 4.91 -20.69
N GLY A 131 -15.17 3.96 -21.58
CA GLY A 131 -15.27 4.25 -23.01
C GLY A 131 -13.95 4.69 -23.64
N GLN A 132 -14.03 5.45 -24.73
CA GLN A 132 -12.85 5.88 -25.49
C GLN A 132 -12.16 7.07 -24.82
N LEU A 133 -10.84 6.98 -24.65
CA LEU A 133 -10.02 8.07 -24.15
C LEU A 133 -9.93 9.23 -25.15
N ARG A 134 -9.92 10.44 -24.60
CA ARG A 134 -9.59 11.65 -25.36
C ARG A 134 -8.15 11.55 -25.90
N PRO A 135 -7.81 12.21 -27.03
CA PRO A 135 -6.48 12.10 -27.64
C PRO A 135 -5.31 12.37 -26.69
N ALA A 136 -5.43 13.37 -25.80
CA ALA A 136 -4.41 13.69 -24.80
C ALA A 136 -4.19 12.55 -23.80
N ALA A 137 -5.28 11.98 -23.25
CA ALA A 137 -5.23 10.88 -22.29
C ALA A 137 -4.73 9.58 -22.96
N GLN A 138 -5.18 9.31 -24.19
CA GLN A 138 -4.70 8.16 -24.96
C GLN A 138 -3.20 8.27 -25.27
N ALA A 139 -2.71 9.47 -25.60
CA ALA A 139 -1.28 9.68 -25.84
C ALA A 139 -0.45 9.47 -24.57
N PHE A 140 -0.94 9.93 -23.41
CA PHE A 140 -0.27 9.67 -22.13
C PHE A 140 -0.26 8.17 -21.78
N LEU A 141 -1.39 7.48 -21.94
CA LEU A 141 -1.46 6.02 -21.76
C LEU A 141 -0.50 5.28 -22.69
N ASN A 142 -0.42 5.68 -23.97
CA ASN A 142 0.52 5.10 -24.92
C ASN A 142 1.98 5.32 -24.50
N PHE A 143 2.30 6.48 -23.91
CA PHE A 143 3.61 6.73 -23.34
C PHE A 143 3.89 5.80 -22.14
N ILE A 144 2.94 5.66 -21.20
CA ILE A 144 3.09 4.76 -20.04
C ILE A 144 3.40 3.33 -20.50
N MET A 145 2.75 2.86 -21.57
CA MET A 145 2.92 1.51 -22.12
C MET A 145 4.10 1.38 -23.10
N SER A 146 4.81 2.46 -23.40
CA SER A 146 5.97 2.46 -24.32
C SER A 146 7.26 1.97 -23.66
N ALA A 147 8.31 1.74 -24.46
CA ALA A 147 9.65 1.42 -23.95
C ALA A 147 10.13 2.43 -22.90
N GLN A 148 9.93 3.73 -23.14
CA GLN A 148 10.33 4.79 -22.22
C GLN A 148 9.52 4.74 -20.92
N GLY A 149 8.20 4.60 -21.00
CA GLY A 149 7.33 4.52 -19.82
C GLY A 149 7.61 3.27 -18.98
N GLN A 150 7.77 2.12 -19.61
CA GLN A 150 8.09 0.86 -18.93
C GLN A 150 9.51 0.89 -18.33
N LYS A 151 10.45 1.60 -18.94
CA LYS A 151 11.75 1.86 -18.31
C LYS A 151 11.62 2.72 -17.04
N VAL A 152 10.78 3.76 -17.05
CA VAL A 152 10.51 4.55 -15.84
C VAL A 152 9.93 3.69 -14.72
N VAL A 153 9.02 2.76 -15.05
CA VAL A 153 8.47 1.77 -14.09
C VAL A 153 9.60 0.93 -13.47
N ALA A 154 10.45 0.33 -14.29
CA ALA A 154 11.56 -0.51 -13.84
C ALA A 154 12.58 0.25 -12.97
N ASP A 155 13.03 1.42 -13.42
CA ASP A 155 14.05 2.22 -12.72
C ASP A 155 13.58 2.68 -11.33
N ASN A 156 12.26 2.87 -11.16
CA ASN A 156 11.64 3.26 -9.89
C ASN A 156 11.32 2.08 -8.97
N GLY A 157 11.74 0.86 -9.31
CA GLY A 157 11.62 -0.31 -8.44
C GLY A 157 10.27 -1.01 -8.52
N TYR A 158 9.54 -0.84 -9.62
CA TYR A 158 8.35 -1.61 -9.95
C TYR A 158 8.68 -2.60 -11.06
N ILE A 159 7.78 -3.56 -11.29
CA ILE A 159 7.97 -4.56 -12.34
C ILE A 159 7.24 -4.08 -13.59
N ALA A 160 7.99 -3.88 -14.67
CA ALA A 160 7.44 -3.53 -15.98
C ALA A 160 6.59 -4.69 -16.52
N VAL A 161 5.46 -4.36 -17.13
CA VAL A 161 4.52 -5.33 -17.72
C VAL A 161 4.81 -5.62 -19.19
N ASN A 162 5.66 -4.80 -19.83
CA ASN A 162 6.06 -5.00 -21.21
C ASN A 162 7.52 -4.57 -21.44
N GLU A 163 8.45 -5.52 -21.30
CA GLU A 163 9.88 -5.27 -21.52
C GLU A 163 10.26 -5.11 -23.00
N LYS A 164 9.39 -5.55 -23.92
CA LYS A 164 9.56 -5.43 -25.37
C LYS A 164 8.66 -4.34 -25.96
N ALA A 165 8.24 -3.38 -25.14
CA ALA A 165 7.40 -2.28 -25.57
C ALA A 165 8.07 -1.49 -26.69
N VAL A 166 7.26 -1.00 -27.63
CA VAL A 166 7.77 -0.15 -28.73
C VAL A 166 8.10 1.24 -28.20
N PRO A 167 9.12 1.92 -28.76
CA PRO A 167 9.39 3.31 -28.40
C PRO A 167 8.18 4.21 -28.64
N PHE A 168 7.96 5.16 -27.73
CA PHE A 168 6.96 6.19 -27.88
C PHE A 168 7.33 7.09 -29.07
N ALA A 169 6.48 7.11 -30.09
CA ALA A 169 6.57 8.08 -31.17
C ALA A 169 6.15 9.45 -30.61
N ALA A 170 7.12 10.31 -30.31
CA ALA A 170 6.88 11.63 -29.77
C ALA A 170 5.90 12.40 -30.66
N LYS A 171 4.78 12.83 -30.07
CA LYS A 171 3.74 13.63 -30.72
C LYS A 171 3.41 14.80 -29.82
N ARG A 172 3.38 16.00 -30.41
CA ARG A 172 2.89 17.19 -29.71
C ARG A 172 1.36 17.10 -29.58
N VAL A 173 0.89 16.51 -28.50
CA VAL A 173 -0.54 16.39 -28.20
C VAL A 173 -0.88 17.41 -27.13
N VAL A 174 -1.72 18.38 -27.47
CA VAL A 174 -2.20 19.42 -26.56
C VAL A 174 -3.39 18.89 -25.78
N GLY A 175 -3.49 19.25 -24.51
CA GLY A 175 -4.69 19.02 -23.70
C GLY A 175 -4.36 18.61 -22.27
N LYS A 176 -5.37 18.79 -21.41
CA LYS A 176 -5.33 18.39 -20.01
C LYS A 176 -5.77 16.94 -19.83
N VAL A 177 -4.99 16.17 -19.07
CA VAL A 177 -5.30 14.81 -18.61
C VAL A 177 -5.39 14.82 -17.10
N VAL A 178 -6.49 14.32 -16.56
CA VAL A 178 -6.68 14.14 -15.11
C VAL A 178 -6.60 12.66 -14.78
N VAL A 179 -5.70 12.29 -13.89
CA VAL A 179 -5.51 10.93 -13.40
C VAL A 179 -5.77 10.92 -11.89
N ALA A 180 -6.65 10.07 -11.38
CA ALA A 180 -7.09 10.11 -9.99
C ALA A 180 -7.14 8.73 -9.33
N GLY A 181 -6.78 8.61 -8.05
CA GLY A 181 -6.97 7.39 -7.27
C GLY A 181 -5.78 7.01 -6.41
N SER A 182 -5.49 5.70 -6.39
CA SER A 182 -4.60 5.05 -5.42
C SER A 182 -3.32 5.83 -5.06
N SER A 183 -3.20 6.17 -3.77
CA SER A 183 -1.98 6.68 -3.14
C SER A 183 -0.77 5.75 -3.22
N SER A 184 -0.93 4.48 -3.61
CA SER A 184 0.21 3.58 -3.88
C SER A 184 0.73 3.71 -5.32
N ILE A 185 -0.10 4.20 -6.26
CA ILE A 185 0.27 4.41 -7.66
C ILE A 185 0.79 5.84 -7.89
N THR A 186 0.33 6.81 -7.09
CA THR A 186 0.72 8.22 -7.21
C THR A 186 2.23 8.42 -7.38
N PRO A 187 3.13 7.79 -6.59
CA PRO A 187 4.58 8.02 -6.75
C PRO A 187 5.10 7.67 -8.14
N ILE A 188 4.69 6.52 -8.70
CA ILE A 188 5.12 6.13 -10.05
C ILE A 188 4.40 6.93 -11.13
N MET A 189 3.13 7.30 -10.92
CA MET A 189 2.39 8.13 -11.87
C MET A 189 3.02 9.51 -12.02
N GLU A 190 3.51 10.13 -10.93
CA GLU A 190 4.25 11.39 -11.00
C GLU A 190 5.55 11.24 -11.80
N LYS A 191 6.28 10.13 -11.65
CA LYS A 191 7.49 9.86 -12.47
C LYS A 191 7.18 9.64 -13.94
N LEU A 192 6.08 8.95 -14.25
CA LEU A 192 5.61 8.78 -15.62
C LEU A 192 5.19 10.12 -16.23
N LYS A 193 4.50 10.97 -15.46
CA LYS A 193 4.16 12.34 -15.85
C LYS A 193 5.41 13.18 -16.13
N GLU A 194 6.37 13.22 -15.21
CA GLU A 194 7.64 13.94 -15.38
C GLU A 194 8.32 13.55 -16.69
N ALA A 195 8.46 12.23 -16.95
CA ALA A 195 9.10 11.73 -18.16
C ALA A 195 8.29 12.02 -19.44
N TYR A 196 6.96 11.98 -19.38
CA TYR A 196 6.11 12.31 -20.52
C TYR A 196 6.22 13.78 -20.91
N LEU A 197 6.27 14.69 -19.94
CA LEU A 197 6.36 16.13 -20.20
C LEU A 197 7.68 16.54 -20.87
N LEU A 198 8.75 15.72 -20.74
CA LEU A 198 9.99 15.93 -21.50
C LEU A 198 9.82 15.69 -23.00
N VAL A 199 8.95 14.75 -23.40
CA VAL A 199 8.72 14.39 -24.81
C VAL A 199 7.46 15.02 -25.40
N ASN A 200 6.56 15.52 -24.56
CA ASN A 200 5.39 16.29 -24.96
C ASN A 200 5.10 17.44 -23.96
N PRO A 201 5.88 18.53 -24.02
CA PRO A 201 5.74 19.66 -23.10
C PRO A 201 4.45 20.47 -23.30
N ALA A 202 3.65 20.18 -24.34
CA ALA A 202 2.38 20.84 -24.61
C ALA A 202 1.17 20.18 -23.91
N ALA A 203 1.38 19.05 -23.23
CA ALA A 203 0.36 18.41 -22.42
C ALA A 203 0.32 19.01 -21.00
N GLU A 204 -0.85 18.97 -20.38
CA GLU A 204 -1.02 19.22 -18.95
C GLU A 204 -1.48 17.92 -18.29
N ILE A 205 -0.74 17.42 -17.29
CA ILE A 205 -1.10 16.20 -16.57
C ILE A 205 -1.32 16.55 -15.10
N GLU A 206 -2.53 16.31 -14.60
CA GLU A 206 -2.90 16.46 -13.20
C GLU A 206 -3.05 15.08 -12.56
N VAL A 207 -2.36 14.85 -11.45
CA VAL A 207 -2.46 13.61 -10.68
C VAL A 207 -3.11 13.93 -9.35
N GLN A 208 -4.27 13.32 -9.09
CA GLN A 208 -5.07 13.52 -7.89
C GLN A 208 -5.03 12.26 -7.03
N MET A 209 -4.44 12.38 -5.84
CA MET A 209 -4.30 11.25 -4.92
C MET A 209 -5.56 11.07 -4.06
N SER A 210 -6.04 9.82 -3.98
CA SER A 210 -7.08 9.34 -3.08
C SER A 210 -6.91 7.83 -2.85
N ASP A 211 -8.00 7.09 -2.61
CA ASP A 211 -8.01 5.62 -2.61
C ASP A 211 -8.39 5.04 -3.99
N SER A 212 -8.27 3.71 -4.15
CA SER A 212 -8.55 3.06 -5.43
C SER A 212 -10.04 3.09 -5.80
N THR A 213 -10.93 2.96 -4.83
CA THR A 213 -12.39 2.95 -5.07
C THR A 213 -12.87 4.34 -5.45
N THR A 214 -12.39 5.39 -4.80
CA THR A 214 -12.65 6.78 -5.20
C THR A 214 -12.13 7.05 -6.61
N GLY A 215 -10.89 6.65 -6.93
CA GLY A 215 -10.35 6.82 -8.29
C GLY A 215 -11.16 6.12 -9.38
N MET A 216 -11.60 4.88 -9.14
CA MET A 216 -12.48 4.15 -10.07
C MET A 216 -13.85 4.85 -10.21
N THR A 217 -14.42 5.34 -9.11
CA THR A 217 -15.69 6.08 -9.13
C THR A 217 -15.55 7.38 -9.92
N SER A 218 -14.45 8.12 -9.76
CA SER A 218 -14.16 9.32 -10.55
C SER A 218 -14.07 9.02 -12.05
N ALA A 219 -13.47 7.90 -12.45
CA ALA A 219 -13.41 7.49 -13.85
C ALA A 219 -14.79 7.09 -14.40
N ILE A 220 -15.62 6.40 -13.61
CA ILE A 220 -16.98 6.00 -13.99
C ILE A 220 -17.88 7.22 -14.23
N SER A 221 -17.75 8.25 -13.39
CA SER A 221 -18.51 9.49 -13.46
C SER A 221 -17.91 10.54 -14.40
N GLY A 222 -16.77 10.26 -15.04
CA GLY A 222 -16.11 11.18 -15.97
C GLY A 222 -15.44 12.39 -15.31
N ILE A 223 -15.18 12.34 -14.00
CA ILE A 223 -14.45 13.38 -13.24
C ILE A 223 -12.97 13.36 -13.60
N CYS A 224 -12.40 12.18 -13.87
CA CYS A 224 -11.04 12.01 -14.37
C CYS A 224 -11.02 11.19 -15.68
N ASP A 225 -9.94 11.32 -16.44
CA ASP A 225 -9.72 10.51 -17.64
C ASP A 225 -9.30 9.09 -17.30
N LEU A 226 -8.48 8.94 -16.26
CA LEU A 226 -7.91 7.68 -15.82
C LEU A 226 -8.06 7.54 -14.30
N GLY A 227 -8.77 6.51 -13.86
CA GLY A 227 -8.78 6.07 -12.47
C GLY A 227 -7.56 5.20 -12.18
N MET A 228 -6.99 5.27 -10.98
CA MET A 228 -5.86 4.45 -10.54
C MET A 228 -6.29 3.46 -9.45
N ALA A 229 -6.08 2.17 -9.66
CA ALA A 229 -6.36 1.12 -8.68
C ALA A 229 -5.15 0.21 -8.48
N SER A 230 -4.67 0.12 -7.23
CA SER A 230 -3.55 -0.75 -6.86
C SER A 230 -4.03 -2.15 -6.47
N ARG A 231 -4.96 -2.69 -7.26
CA ARG A 231 -5.60 -4.00 -7.13
C ARG A 231 -6.26 -4.34 -8.47
N GLY A 232 -6.74 -5.57 -8.62
CA GLY A 232 -7.72 -5.87 -9.66
C GLY A 232 -8.98 -5.00 -9.52
N LEU A 233 -9.64 -4.71 -10.65
CA LEU A 233 -10.94 -4.04 -10.63
C LEU A 233 -12.01 -4.98 -10.05
N LYS A 234 -12.94 -4.40 -9.30
CA LYS A 234 -14.12 -5.10 -8.78
C LYS A 234 -15.08 -5.41 -9.93
N GLU A 235 -15.89 -6.45 -9.80
CA GLU A 235 -16.93 -6.74 -10.79
C GLU A 235 -17.89 -5.57 -11.02
N SER A 236 -18.24 -4.83 -9.96
CA SER A 236 -19.09 -3.64 -10.07
C SER A 236 -18.45 -2.53 -10.91
N GLU A 237 -17.12 -2.37 -10.82
CA GLU A 237 -16.35 -1.39 -11.59
C GLU A 237 -16.31 -1.78 -13.09
N LEU A 238 -16.12 -3.07 -13.37
CA LEU A 238 -16.18 -3.61 -14.74
C LEU A 238 -17.58 -3.49 -15.34
N LYS A 239 -18.63 -3.86 -14.59
CA LYS A 239 -20.03 -3.74 -15.00
C LYS A 239 -20.44 -2.27 -15.23
N ALA A 240 -19.78 -1.33 -14.56
CA ALA A 240 -19.98 0.11 -14.77
C ALA A 240 -19.27 0.65 -16.05
N GLY A 241 -18.56 -0.21 -16.79
CA GLY A 241 -17.96 0.09 -18.08
C GLY A 241 -16.48 0.46 -18.03
N LEU A 242 -15.79 0.25 -16.91
CA LEU A 242 -14.35 0.46 -16.83
C LEU A 242 -13.57 -0.66 -17.52
N THR A 243 -12.58 -0.27 -18.32
CA THR A 243 -11.61 -1.19 -18.91
C THR A 243 -10.27 -1.09 -18.14
N PRO A 244 -9.83 -2.16 -17.47
CA PRO A 244 -8.56 -2.15 -16.74
C PRO A 244 -7.36 -2.26 -17.69
N ILE A 245 -6.31 -1.52 -17.38
CA ILE A 245 -5.02 -1.60 -18.06
C ILE A 245 -3.94 -1.69 -16.98
N VAL A 246 -3.26 -2.83 -16.92
CA VAL A 246 -2.14 -3.02 -16.00
C VAL A 246 -0.94 -2.24 -16.54
N ILE A 247 -0.40 -1.33 -15.73
CA ILE A 247 0.75 -0.49 -16.11
C ILE A 247 2.06 -0.92 -15.43
N ALA A 248 1.95 -1.65 -14.32
CA ALA A 248 3.06 -2.19 -13.54
C ALA A 248 2.57 -3.34 -12.65
N MET A 249 3.49 -4.20 -12.19
CA MET A 249 3.27 -5.05 -11.02
C MET A 249 4.05 -4.48 -9.82
N ASP A 250 3.43 -4.56 -8.63
CA ASP A 250 3.95 -4.03 -7.37
C ASP A 250 3.93 -5.11 -6.30
N GLY A 251 5.04 -5.27 -5.57
CA GLY A 251 5.07 -6.07 -4.36
C GLY A 251 4.41 -5.32 -3.20
N ILE A 252 3.65 -6.02 -2.35
CA ILE A 252 3.27 -5.47 -1.04
C ILE A 252 4.30 -5.95 -0.02
N ALA A 253 5.03 -5.02 0.57
CA ALA A 253 5.94 -5.32 1.66
C ALA A 253 5.24 -5.17 3.00
N VAL A 254 5.46 -6.13 3.90
CA VAL A 254 5.15 -5.96 5.33
C VAL A 254 6.29 -5.16 5.94
N ILE A 255 5.93 -4.08 6.60
CA ILE A 255 6.88 -3.13 7.17
C ILE A 255 6.74 -3.06 8.68
N VAL A 256 7.85 -2.90 9.35
CA VAL A 256 7.95 -2.68 10.80
C VAL A 256 8.88 -1.52 11.07
N ASN A 257 8.89 -1.06 12.32
CA ASN A 257 9.90 -0.12 12.78
C ASN A 257 11.32 -0.70 12.61
N LYS A 258 12.32 0.15 12.35
CA LYS A 258 13.72 -0.29 12.24
C LYS A 258 14.28 -0.92 13.51
N ALA A 259 13.71 -0.60 14.68
CA ALA A 259 14.09 -1.18 15.96
C ALA A 259 13.52 -2.59 16.19
N ASN A 260 12.60 -3.08 15.35
CA ASN A 260 12.10 -4.45 15.43
C ASN A 260 13.19 -5.42 14.97
N GLU A 261 13.43 -6.49 15.72
CA GLU A 261 14.53 -7.44 15.50
C GLU A 261 14.19 -8.59 14.54
N LEU A 262 12.90 -8.80 14.21
CA LEU A 262 12.50 -9.86 13.28
C LEU A 262 13.00 -9.57 11.87
N GLU A 263 13.51 -10.59 11.18
CA GLU A 263 13.97 -10.45 9.79
C GLU A 263 12.91 -10.91 8.77
N GLY A 264 11.95 -11.72 9.21
CA GLY A 264 10.88 -12.21 8.35
C GLY A 264 9.72 -12.82 9.12
N LEU A 265 8.63 -13.04 8.39
CA LEU A 265 7.42 -13.72 8.85
C LEU A 265 6.93 -14.70 7.79
N THR A 266 6.17 -15.69 8.19
CA THR A 266 5.36 -16.51 7.26
C THR A 266 4.08 -15.76 6.87
N VAL A 267 3.43 -16.22 5.80
CA VAL A 267 2.12 -15.67 5.37
C VAL A 267 1.09 -15.88 6.48
N GLU A 268 1.13 -17.04 7.13
CA GLU A 268 0.26 -17.43 8.23
C GLU A 268 0.45 -16.53 9.45
N GLN A 269 1.69 -16.22 9.83
CA GLN A 269 1.97 -15.30 10.94
C GLN A 269 1.44 -13.89 10.65
N VAL A 270 1.63 -13.36 9.43
CA VAL A 270 1.07 -12.06 9.07
C VAL A 270 -0.46 -12.07 9.13
N ARG A 271 -1.09 -13.13 8.61
CA ARG A 271 -2.55 -13.29 8.71
C ARG A 271 -3.00 -13.32 10.17
N ASP A 272 -2.33 -14.08 11.01
CA ASP A 272 -2.73 -14.28 12.40
C ASP A 272 -2.54 -12.99 13.23
N ILE A 273 -1.52 -12.18 12.92
CA ILE A 273 -1.36 -10.82 13.45
C ILE A 273 -2.54 -9.94 13.03
N TYR A 274 -2.80 -9.85 11.72
CA TYR A 274 -3.83 -8.96 11.21
C TYR A 274 -5.26 -9.40 11.55
N THR A 275 -5.47 -10.65 11.98
CA THR A 275 -6.75 -11.15 12.48
C THR A 275 -6.86 -11.13 14.01
N GLY A 276 -5.86 -10.60 14.72
CA GLY A 276 -5.86 -10.51 16.19
C GLY A 276 -5.62 -11.83 16.91
N LYS A 277 -5.21 -12.90 16.20
CA LYS A 277 -4.84 -14.18 16.83
C LYS A 277 -3.46 -14.12 17.48
N THR A 278 -2.57 -13.29 16.93
CA THR A 278 -1.24 -13.05 17.50
C THR A 278 -1.08 -11.56 17.74
N GLU A 279 -1.04 -11.17 19.01
CA GLU A 279 -1.00 -9.76 19.43
C GLU A 279 0.33 -9.40 20.11
N ASN A 280 1.29 -10.34 20.13
CA ASN A 280 2.57 -10.16 20.82
C ASN A 280 3.77 -10.59 19.96
N TRP A 281 4.76 -9.71 19.82
CA TRP A 281 5.99 -9.93 19.07
C TRP A 281 6.84 -11.09 19.60
N GLU A 282 6.82 -11.37 20.90
CA GLU A 282 7.57 -12.48 21.51
C GLU A 282 7.04 -13.85 21.06
N ALA A 283 5.78 -13.94 20.63
CA ALA A 283 5.20 -15.18 20.11
C ALA A 283 5.70 -15.52 18.68
N LEU A 284 6.49 -14.64 18.07
CA LEU A 284 6.95 -14.74 16.68
C LEU A 284 8.47 -14.98 16.56
N LYS A 285 9.18 -14.99 17.68
CA LYS A 285 10.64 -15.23 17.76
C LYS A 285 11.01 -16.71 17.79
#